data_AF-A0A973PJT7-F1
#
_entry.id   AF-A0A973PJT7-F1
#
_cell.length_a   1.000
_cell.length_b   1.000
_cell.length_c   1.000
_cell.angle_alpha   90.00
_cell.angle_beta   90.00
_cell.angle_gamma   90.00
#
_symmetry.space_group_name_H-M   'P 1'
#
loop_
_entity.id
_entity.type
_entity.pdbx_description
1 polymer ?
#
loop_
_entity_poly.entity_id
_entity_poly.type
_entity_poly.pdbx_seq_one_letter_code
_entity_poly.pdbx_strand_id
1 'polypeptide(L)' 'MGDTLTLLLLGPPELAVRGEPLGIRAAKTRALLCYLAATPGPRPRAELAGLLWGERPDERARGSLRLALT' A
#
# COMPACT_ATOMS: atom_id res chain seq x y z
N MET A 1 -9.98 -21.21 1.57
CA MET A 1 -10.30 -20.11 2.51
C MET A 1 -9.23 -19.07 2.36
N GLY A 2 -9.58 -17.84 1.99
CA GLY A 2 -8.61 -16.73 1.97
C GLY A 2 -8.22 -16.36 3.39
N ASP A 3 -7.01 -15.85 3.56
CA ASP A 3 -6.53 -15.37 4.86
C ASP A 3 -7.14 -14.01 5.19
N THR A 4 -7.53 -13.80 6.44
CA THR A 4 -8.06 -12.51 6.90
C THR A 4 -6.93 -11.51 7.11
N LEU A 5 -7.03 -10.37 6.42
CA LEU A 5 -6.20 -9.18 6.65
C LEU A 5 -6.99 -8.17 7.50
N THR A 6 -6.44 -7.77 8.63
CA THR A 6 -6.98 -6.73 9.51
C THR A 6 -6.15 -5.46 9.38
N LEU A 7 -6.82 -4.31 9.23
CA LEU A 7 -6.19 -3.00 9.15
C LEU A 7 -6.86 -2.04 10.14
N LEU A 8 -6.07 -1.47 11.04
CA LEU A 8 -6.51 -0.39 11.93
C LEU A 8 -5.91 0.92 11.41
N LEU A 9 -6.77 1.79 10.87
CA LEU A 9 -6.35 3.00 10.13
C LEU A 9 -6.70 4.32 10.84
N LEU A 10 -7.49 4.27 11.92
CA LEU A 10 -7.91 5.45 12.68
C LEU A 10 -6.87 5.78 13.77
N GLY A 11 -5.63 5.99 13.33
CA GLY A 11 -4.43 6.11 14.16
C GLY A 11 -3.19 5.74 13.35
N PRO A 12 -2.04 5.48 13.99
CA PRO A 12 -0.91 4.85 13.32
C PRO A 12 -1.35 3.53 12.65
N PRO A 13 -1.06 3.30 11.36
CA PRO A 13 -1.53 2.09 10.68
C PRO A 13 -0.97 0.81 11.30
N GLU A 14 -1.86 -0.06 11.78
CA GLU A 14 -1.54 -1.40 12.25
C GLU A 14 -2.11 -2.44 11.28
N LEU A 15 -1.33 -3.49 11.01
CA LEU A 15 -1.66 -4.53 10.03
C LEU A 15 -1.46 -5.90 10.68
N ALA A 16 -2.39 -6.81 10.44
CA ALA A 16 -2.26 -8.19 10.88
C ALA A 16 -2.84 -9.18 9.86
N VAL A 17 -2.20 -10.34 9.71
CA VAL A 17 -2.70 -11.46 8.90
C VAL A 17 -2.99 -12.62 9.84
N ARG A 18 -4.22 -13.13 9.82
CA ARG A 18 -4.67 -14.16 10.78
C ARG A 18 -4.44 -13.79 12.25
N GLY A 19 -4.49 -12.49 12.57
CA GLY A 19 -4.23 -11.95 13.91
C GLY A 19 -2.76 -11.72 14.25
N GLU A 20 -1.82 -12.16 13.41
CA GLU A 20 -0.39 -11.93 13.61
C GLU A 20 0.08 -10.60 13.01
N PRO A 21 0.85 -9.76 13.73
CA PRO A 21 1.33 -8.48 13.22
C PRO A 21 2.13 -8.60 11.92
N LEU A 22 1.76 -7.80 10.93
CA LEU A 22 2.43 -7.73 9.63
C LEU A 22 3.36 -6.50 9.56
N GLY A 23 4.66 -6.74 9.68
CA GLY A 23 5.69 -5.70 9.62
C GLY A 23 6.06 -5.28 8.20
N ILE A 24 5.47 -4.19 7.68
CA ILE A 24 5.93 -3.56 6.43
C ILE A 24 6.82 -2.35 6.76
N ARG A 25 8.13 -2.50 6.54
CA ARG A 25 9.13 -1.46 6.85
C ARG A 25 8.92 -0.17 6.05
N ALA A 26 8.75 -0.28 4.75
CA ALA A 26 8.62 0.88 3.87
C ALA A 26 7.27 1.57 4.08
N ALA A 27 7.28 2.80 4.58
CA ALA A 27 6.07 3.56 4.90
C ALA A 27 5.13 3.71 3.68
N LYS A 28 5.69 3.94 2.48
CA LYS A 28 4.90 4.06 1.24
C LYS A 28 4.30 2.74 0.78
N THR A 29 5.00 1.60 0.98
CA THR A 29 4.43 0.28 0.72
C THR A 29 3.30 -0.05 1.69
N ARG A 30 3.46 0.32 2.98
CA ARG A 30 2.41 0.17 3.98
C ARG A 30 1.18 1.02 3.63
N ALA A 31 1.39 2.28 3.23
CA ALA A 31 0.34 3.17 2.77
C ALA A 31 -0.37 2.63 1.51
N LEU A 32 0.38 2.05 0.57
CA LEU A 32 -0.18 1.41 -0.63
C LEU A 32 -1.15 0.28 -0.27
N LEU A 33 -0.75 -0.62 0.64
CA LEU A 33 -1.62 -1.71 1.08
C LEU A 33 -2.89 -1.17 1.78
N CYS A 34 -2.73 -0.21 2.69
CA CYS A 34 -3.87 0.40 3.39
C CYS A 34 -4.85 1.05 2.40
N TYR A 35 -4.32 1.78 1.42
CA TYR A 35 -5.13 2.45 0.40
C TYR A 35 -5.90 1.46 -0.47
N LEU A 36 -5.24 0.41 -0.97
CA LEU A 36 -5.86 -0.61 -1.83
C LEU A 36 -6.91 -1.44 -1.09
N ALA A 37 -6.71 -1.70 0.20
CA ALA A 37 -7.68 -2.46 1.00
C ALA A 37 -8.90 -1.60 1.40
N ALA A 38 -8.71 -0.29 1.62
CA ALA A 38 -9.80 0.62 1.97
C ALA A 38 -10.57 1.14 0.75
N THR A 39 -10.02 1.01 -0.46
CA THR A 39 -10.61 1.53 -1.70
C THR A 39 -11.11 0.38 -2.57
N PRO A 40 -12.43 0.23 -2.76
CA PRO A 40 -12.98 -0.82 -3.62
C PRO A 40 -12.55 -0.66 -5.09
N GLY A 41 -12.24 -1.78 -5.73
CA GLY A 41 -12.03 -1.87 -7.18
C GLY A 41 -10.59 -1.65 -7.65
N PRO A 42 -10.33 -1.90 -8.95
CA PRO A 42 -9.00 -1.74 -9.52
C PRO A 42 -8.59 -0.26 -9.59
N ARG A 43 -7.31 0.02 -9.29
CA ARG A 43 -6.73 1.37 -9.41
C ARG A 43 -5.65 1.41 -10.49
N PRO A 44 -5.64 2.42 -11.37
CA PRO A 44 -4.57 2.60 -12.34
C PRO A 44 -3.21 2.77 -11.67
N ARG A 45 -2.17 2.10 -12.19
CA ARG A 45 -0.80 2.24 -11.64
C ARG A 45 -0.27 3.68 -11.68
N ALA A 46 -0.63 4.45 -12.72
CA ALA A 46 -0.24 5.85 -12.82
C ALA A 46 -0.81 6.68 -11.65
N GLU A 47 -2.05 6.41 -11.27
CA GLU A 47 -2.70 7.08 -10.14
C GLU A 47 -2.03 6.72 -8.81
N LEU A 48 -1.76 5.43 -8.56
CA LEU A 48 -1.07 4.97 -7.35
C LEU A 48 0.36 5.54 -7.25
N ALA A 49 1.05 5.64 -8.39
CA ALA A 49 2.38 6.25 -8.46
C ALA A 49 2.33 7.75 -8.11
N GLY A 50 1.37 8.48 -8.66
CA GLY A 50 1.18 9.90 -8.35
C GLY A 50 0.75 10.15 -6.91
N LEU A 51 -0.15 9.33 -6.37
CA LEU A 51 -0.64 9.43 -5.00
C LEU A 51 0.47 9.29 -3.96
N LEU A 52 1.35 8.30 -4.14
CA LEU A 52 2.33 7.93 -3.11
C LEU A 52 3.74 8.41 -3.41
N TRP A 53 4.11 8.69 -4.67
CA TRP A 53 5.45 9.12 -5.08
C TRP A 53 5.43 10.32 -6.04
N GLY A 54 4.36 11.12 -6.04
CA GLY A 54 4.19 12.27 -6.93
C GLY A 54 5.24 13.37 -6.78
N GLU A 55 6.04 13.37 -5.71
CA GLU A 55 7.18 14.27 -5.56
C GLU A 55 8.40 13.90 -6.43
N ARG A 56 8.36 12.74 -7.11
CA ARG A 56 9.43 12.24 -7.96
C ARG A 56 9.07 12.39 -9.44
N PRO A 57 10.07 12.50 -10.34
CA PRO A 57 9.81 12.37 -11.77
C PRO A 57 9.03 11.08 -12.09
N ASP A 58 8.08 11.17 -13.01
CA ASP A 58 7.13 10.11 -13.39
C ASP A 58 7.76 8.70 -13.50
N GLU A 59 8.87 8.59 -14.21
CA GLU A 59 9.58 7.30 -14.40
C GLU A 59 10.09 6.71 -13.07
N ARG A 60 10.59 7.56 -12.17
CA ARG A 60 11.06 7.14 -10.84
C ARG A 60 9.87 6.81 -9.92
N ALA A 61 8.75 7.51 -10.04
CA ALA A 61 7.54 7.20 -9.29
C ALA A 61 6.98 5.83 -9.68
N ARG A 62 6.86 5.55 -10.99
CA ARG A 62 6.45 4.24 -11.53
C ARG A 62 7.41 3.13 -11.12
N GLY A 63 8.73 3.38 -11.19
CA GLY A 63 9.74 2.43 -10.72
C GLY A 63 9.61 2.11 -9.23
N SER A 64 9.29 3.12 -8.40
CA SER A 64 9.07 2.92 -6.95
C SER A 64 7.81 2.11 -6.68
N LEU A 65 6.71 2.37 -7.42
CA LEU A 65 5.49 1.57 -7.33
C LEU A 65 5.75 0.11 -7.74
N ARG A 66 6.50 -0.13 -8.81
CA ARG A 66 6.85 -1.49 -9.24
C ARG A 66 7.58 -2.25 -8.14
N LEU A 67 8.57 -1.62 -7.52
CA LEU A 67 9.31 -2.22 -6.40
C LEU A 67 8.40 -2.50 -5.20
N ALA A 68 7.43 -1.64 -4.90
CA ALA A 68 6.49 -1.84 -3.80
C ALA A 68 5.48 -2.98 -4.04
N LEU A 69 5.25 -3.38 -5.29
CA LEU A 69 4.35 -4.46 -5.70
C LEU A 69 5.08 -5.81 -5.93
N THR A 70 6.40 -5.84 -5.76
CA THR A 70 7.24 -7.04 -5.91
C THR A 70 7.63 -7.58 -4.54
#